data_AF-A0A957U2N4-F1
#
_entry.id   AF-A0A957U2N4-F1
#
_cell.length_a   1.000
_cell.length_b   1.000
_cell.length_c   1.000
_cell.angle_alpha   90.00
_cell.angle_beta   90.00
_cell.angle_gamma   90.00
#
_symmetry.space_group_name_H-M   'P 1'
#
loop_
_entity.id
_entity.type
_entity.pdbx_description
1 polymer ?
#
loop_
_entity_poly.entity_id
_entity_poly.type
_entity_poly.pdbx_seq_one_letter_code
_entity_poly.pdbx_strand_id
1 'polypeptide(L)'
;MSNSPACKTPAAPATGQESASAARSPRRTERPALRHVVYGPDAAPDGFAHLAAEWDDLLGRTRTPSIFLTHVWQTTWWNYLGTGDLWIVAFRRVDTDQLVGIAPLYCVESEDDTGTVKRTLTLVGCIEVSDYLDLLIARDWEDAVYRSLWEWLNGASAPAWDVVDLCNLPEQSLTYRRFAEICQAGIPGEREATSTTFRVSVKQEDVAPLFELPLHYATYLQDQVEKKQRHEIRRKQRRAEREAEIGFYIVGKEHSLEAEVDDFVALQRASRED
;
A
#
# COMPACT_ATOMS: atom_id res chain seq x y z
N MET A 1 -36.46 65.41 17.52
CA MET A 1 -37.53 65.85 16.61
C MET A 1 -37.23 65.25 15.26
N SER A 2 -37.65 64.02 14.98
CA SER A 2 -39.03 63.54 14.69
C SER A 2 -39.36 63.57 13.19
N ASN A 3 -39.60 62.36 12.68
CA ASN A 3 -40.60 61.94 11.70
C ASN A 3 -40.50 62.37 10.22
N SER A 4 -40.27 61.36 9.35
CA SER A 4 -41.21 60.77 8.36
C SER A 4 -42.45 61.58 7.94
N PRO A 5 -42.93 61.46 6.68
CA PRO A 5 -43.61 60.23 6.21
C PRO A 5 -43.35 59.84 4.72
N ALA A 6 -43.24 58.54 4.40
CA ALA A 6 -44.29 57.64 3.85
C ALA A 6 -44.65 57.93 2.37
N CYS A 7 -45.05 57.01 1.50
CA CYS A 7 -45.20 55.55 1.45
C CYS A 7 -45.80 55.29 0.05
N LYS A 8 -45.27 54.36 -0.74
CA LYS A 8 -46.04 53.65 -1.78
C LYS A 8 -45.53 52.21 -1.88
N THR A 9 -46.37 51.29 -1.45
CA THR A 9 -46.23 49.82 -1.55
C THR A 9 -47.14 49.31 -2.70
N PRO A 10 -47.20 48.00 -3.03
CA PRO A 10 -46.46 47.32 -4.09
C PRO A 10 -47.36 46.76 -5.21
N ALA A 11 -46.76 46.20 -6.26
CA ALA A 11 -47.43 45.23 -7.14
C ALA A 11 -46.73 43.87 -7.01
N ALA A 12 -47.53 42.84 -6.74
CA ALA A 12 -47.15 41.46 -6.49
C ALA A 12 -46.78 40.70 -7.80
N PRO A 13 -46.08 39.55 -7.70
CA PRO A 13 -45.35 38.94 -8.82
C PRO A 13 -46.22 38.00 -9.66
N ALA A 14 -45.88 37.91 -10.94
CA ALA A 14 -46.39 36.87 -11.84
C ALA A 14 -45.69 35.54 -11.55
N THR A 15 -46.50 34.53 -11.28
CA THR A 15 -46.16 33.12 -11.07
C THR A 15 -45.62 32.49 -12.36
N GLY A 16 -44.30 32.33 -12.43
CA GLY A 16 -43.64 31.43 -13.39
C GLY A 16 -43.59 30.02 -12.81
N GLN A 17 -44.24 29.07 -13.48
CA GLN A 17 -44.16 27.64 -13.18
C GLN A 17 -42.74 27.14 -13.51
N GLU A 18 -41.93 26.90 -12.49
CA GLU A 18 -40.74 26.05 -12.59
C GLU A 18 -41.19 24.59 -12.68
N SER A 19 -41.02 24.02 -13.88
CA SER A 19 -41.10 22.58 -14.10
C SER A 19 -39.99 21.90 -13.29
N ALA A 20 -40.39 21.16 -12.26
CA ALA A 20 -39.51 20.29 -11.49
C ALA A 20 -38.85 19.26 -12.42
N SER A 21 -37.59 19.52 -12.78
CA SER A 21 -36.70 18.55 -13.41
C SER A 21 -36.45 17.42 -12.42
N ALA A 22 -37.07 16.25 -12.67
CA ALA A 22 -36.84 15.04 -11.91
C ALA A 22 -35.33 14.76 -11.81
N ALA A 23 -34.81 14.81 -10.58
CA ALA A 23 -33.46 14.40 -10.27
C ALA A 23 -33.27 12.95 -10.72
N ARG A 24 -32.45 12.75 -11.76
CA ARG A 24 -31.96 11.43 -12.13
C ARG A 24 -31.26 10.83 -10.92
N SER A 25 -31.82 9.74 -10.38
CA SER A 25 -31.10 8.88 -9.44
C SER A 25 -29.71 8.55 -10.00
N PRO A 26 -28.67 8.49 -9.15
CA PRO A 26 -27.36 8.07 -9.62
C PRO A 26 -27.52 6.67 -10.23
N ARG A 27 -27.04 6.49 -11.47
CA ARG A 27 -26.93 5.16 -12.07
C ARG A 27 -26.19 4.28 -11.06
N ARG A 28 -26.78 3.16 -10.65
CA ARG A 28 -26.01 2.05 -10.05
C ARG A 28 -24.89 1.79 -11.05
N THR A 29 -23.68 2.23 -10.74
CA THR A 29 -22.49 1.82 -11.46
C THR A 29 -22.48 0.30 -11.37
N GLU A 30 -22.66 -0.35 -12.51
CA GLU A 30 -22.49 -1.80 -12.59
C GLU A 30 -21.12 -2.13 -12.02
N ARG A 31 -21.08 -3.08 -11.09
CA ARG A 31 -19.85 -3.47 -10.43
C ARG A 31 -18.87 -3.96 -11.50
N PRO A 32 -17.61 -3.50 -11.50
CA PRO A 32 -16.61 -4.08 -12.38
C PRO A 32 -16.50 -5.58 -12.10
N ALA A 33 -16.70 -6.41 -13.12
CA ALA A 33 -16.62 -7.86 -12.98
C ALA A 33 -15.15 -8.31 -12.96
N LEU A 34 -14.78 -9.03 -11.91
CA LEU A 34 -13.46 -9.63 -11.74
C LEU A 34 -13.53 -11.15 -11.77
N ARG A 35 -12.47 -11.76 -12.26
CA ARG A 35 -12.09 -13.14 -11.95
C ARG A 35 -10.81 -13.12 -11.13
N HIS A 36 -10.66 -14.06 -10.21
CA HIS A 36 -9.39 -14.29 -9.53
C HIS A 36 -8.76 -15.60 -10.00
N VAL A 37 -7.44 -15.64 -10.04
CA VAL A 37 -6.61 -16.82 -10.31
C VAL A 37 -5.71 -17.01 -9.10
N VAL A 38 -5.67 -18.23 -8.56
CA VAL A 38 -4.93 -18.56 -7.35
C VAL A 38 -3.74 -19.42 -7.71
N TYR A 39 -2.55 -18.99 -7.31
CA TYR A 39 -1.33 -19.77 -7.38
C TYR A 39 -0.97 -20.18 -5.95
N GLY A 40 -1.34 -21.41 -5.58
CA GLY A 40 -1.02 -22.00 -4.28
C GLY A 40 0.37 -22.66 -4.23
N PRO A 41 0.67 -23.42 -3.16
CA PRO A 41 2.01 -23.95 -2.88
C PRO A 41 2.55 -24.90 -3.95
N ASP A 42 1.65 -25.64 -4.60
CA ASP A 42 1.99 -26.62 -5.65
C ASP A 42 1.95 -26.04 -7.07
N ALA A 43 1.73 -24.73 -7.22
CA ALA A 43 1.67 -24.11 -8.54
C ALA A 43 3.02 -24.16 -9.26
N ALA A 44 3.04 -24.68 -10.49
CA ALA A 44 4.23 -24.78 -11.33
C ALA A 44 3.93 -24.30 -12.77
N PRO A 45 4.48 -23.15 -13.21
CA PRO A 45 5.29 -22.20 -12.43
C PRO A 45 4.48 -21.54 -11.29
N ASP A 46 5.18 -20.96 -10.30
CA ASP A 46 4.50 -20.26 -9.20
C ASP A 46 3.88 -18.93 -9.67
N GLY A 47 3.17 -18.26 -8.76
CA GLY A 47 2.52 -16.98 -9.06
C GLY A 47 3.49 -15.85 -9.40
N PHE A 48 4.71 -15.86 -8.85
CA PHE A 48 5.71 -14.84 -9.17
C PHE A 48 6.19 -14.99 -10.60
N ALA A 49 6.48 -16.21 -11.04
CA ALA A 49 6.90 -16.52 -12.40
C ALA A 49 5.75 -16.26 -13.40
N HIS A 50 4.51 -16.63 -13.08
CA HIS A 50 3.36 -16.36 -13.94
C HIS A 50 3.07 -14.87 -14.16
N LEU A 51 3.32 -14.04 -13.15
CA LEU A 51 2.96 -12.61 -13.16
C LEU A 51 4.14 -11.68 -13.45
N ALA A 52 5.35 -12.21 -13.61
CA ALA A 52 6.59 -11.43 -13.74
C ALA A 52 6.51 -10.31 -14.79
N ALA A 53 5.90 -10.57 -15.95
CA ALA A 53 5.81 -9.62 -17.05
C ALA A 53 4.84 -8.45 -16.80
N GLU A 54 3.88 -8.60 -15.88
CA GLU A 54 2.80 -7.62 -15.63
C GLU A 54 2.90 -6.98 -14.22
N TRP A 55 3.71 -7.55 -13.32
CA TRP A 55 3.76 -7.18 -11.90
C TRP A 55 4.10 -5.70 -11.67
N ASP A 56 5.21 -5.24 -12.26
CA ASP A 56 5.69 -3.87 -12.03
C ASP A 56 4.86 -2.83 -12.82
N ASP A 57 4.22 -3.22 -13.93
CA ASP A 57 3.20 -2.37 -14.58
C ASP A 57 2.00 -2.14 -13.65
N LEU A 58 1.51 -3.20 -13.00
CA LEU A 58 0.46 -3.07 -12.01
C LEU A 58 0.93 -2.19 -10.84
N LEU A 59 2.15 -2.40 -10.34
CA LEU A 59 2.72 -1.59 -9.26
C LEU A 59 2.69 -0.09 -9.61
N GLY A 60 3.08 0.29 -10.83
CA GLY A 60 3.00 1.70 -11.29
C GLY A 60 1.58 2.28 -11.33
N ARG A 61 0.54 1.43 -11.35
CA ARG A 61 -0.87 1.82 -11.31
C ARG A 61 -1.48 1.84 -9.90
N THR A 62 -0.72 1.47 -8.86
CA THR A 62 -1.17 1.51 -7.45
C THR A 62 -1.18 2.93 -6.86
N ARG A 63 -1.78 3.11 -5.69
CA ARG A 63 -1.78 4.40 -4.98
C ARG A 63 -0.44 4.71 -4.30
N THR A 64 0.22 3.69 -3.79
CA THR A 64 1.42 3.78 -2.96
C THR A 64 2.48 2.80 -3.46
N PRO A 65 3.09 3.05 -4.64
CA PRO A 65 4.16 2.20 -5.14
C PRO A 65 5.34 2.25 -4.18
N SER A 66 5.93 1.09 -3.90
CA SER A 66 7.02 0.89 -2.95
C SER A 66 8.04 -0.08 -3.55
N ILE A 67 9.33 0.13 -3.27
CA ILE A 67 10.38 -0.82 -3.69
C ILE A 67 10.11 -2.22 -3.13
N PHE A 68 9.55 -2.30 -1.93
CA PHE A 68 9.20 -3.55 -1.24
C PHE A 68 8.10 -4.34 -1.95
N LEU A 69 7.37 -3.70 -2.88
CA LEU A 69 6.32 -4.34 -3.67
C LEU A 69 6.75 -4.68 -5.10
N THR A 70 7.99 -4.35 -5.50
CA THR A 70 8.52 -4.72 -6.81
C THR A 70 8.62 -6.23 -6.94
N HIS A 71 8.52 -6.73 -8.17
CA HIS A 71 8.66 -8.17 -8.43
C HIS A 71 10.00 -8.71 -7.92
N VAL A 72 11.08 -7.97 -8.18
CA VAL A 72 12.44 -8.37 -7.75
C VAL A 72 12.56 -8.41 -6.23
N TRP A 73 11.99 -7.44 -5.50
CA TRP A 73 12.05 -7.47 -4.04
C TRP A 73 11.24 -8.63 -3.48
N GLN A 74 9.97 -8.78 -3.91
CA GLN A 74 9.08 -9.80 -3.37
C GLN A 74 9.59 -11.22 -3.65
N THR A 75 10.13 -11.47 -4.85
CA THR A 75 10.75 -12.76 -5.18
C THR A 75 12.03 -13.00 -4.40
N THR A 76 12.88 -11.98 -4.24
CA THR A 76 14.11 -12.09 -3.43
C THR A 76 13.78 -12.38 -1.98
N TRP A 77 12.88 -11.60 -1.37
CA TRP A 77 12.44 -11.82 0.00
C TRP A 77 11.87 -13.24 0.16
N TRP A 78 10.99 -13.68 -0.75
CA TRP A 78 10.43 -15.03 -0.68
C TRP A 78 11.50 -16.13 -0.77
N ASN A 79 12.47 -15.99 -1.69
CA ASN A 79 13.50 -17.00 -1.90
C ASN A 79 14.49 -17.14 -0.74
N TYR A 80 14.73 -16.07 0.02
CA TYR A 80 15.75 -16.04 1.08
C TYR A 80 15.19 -16.03 2.49
N LEU A 81 14.01 -15.45 2.70
CA LEU A 81 13.39 -15.24 4.02
C LEU A 81 11.99 -15.86 4.10
N GLY A 82 11.37 -16.18 2.97
CA GLY A 82 10.06 -16.82 2.92
C GLY A 82 10.05 -18.19 3.59
N THR A 83 8.97 -18.46 4.30
CA THR A 83 8.70 -19.74 4.97
C THR A 83 7.24 -20.11 4.80
N GLY A 84 6.88 -21.36 5.08
CA GLY A 84 5.50 -21.83 4.92
C GLY A 84 5.08 -21.91 3.46
N ASP A 85 3.79 -21.68 3.23
CA ASP A 85 3.11 -21.99 1.97
C ASP A 85 2.79 -20.71 1.19
N LEU A 86 3.30 -20.58 -0.04
CA LEU A 86 3.05 -19.41 -0.89
C LEU A 86 1.63 -19.41 -1.46
N TRP A 87 0.96 -18.26 -1.41
CA TRP A 87 -0.36 -18.02 -1.99
C TRP A 87 -0.42 -16.67 -2.70
N ILE A 88 -0.35 -16.68 -4.03
CA ILE A 88 -0.51 -15.46 -4.82
C ILE A 88 -1.89 -15.47 -5.47
N VAL A 89 -2.71 -14.46 -5.17
CA VAL A 89 -4.03 -14.29 -5.78
C VAL A 89 -3.99 -13.13 -6.77
N ALA A 90 -4.20 -13.42 -8.05
CA ALA A 90 -4.23 -12.44 -9.12
C ALA A 90 -5.67 -12.11 -9.50
N PHE A 91 -6.01 -10.82 -9.56
CA PHE A 91 -7.34 -10.33 -9.92
C PHE A 91 -7.31 -9.72 -11.31
N ARG A 92 -8.11 -10.28 -12.22
CA ARG A 92 -8.18 -9.86 -13.62
C ARG A 92 -9.57 -9.41 -14.00
N ARG A 93 -9.64 -8.41 -14.85
CA ARG A 93 -10.90 -7.95 -15.43
C ARG A 93 -11.52 -9.03 -16.31
N VAL A 94 -12.83 -9.23 -16.21
CA VAL A 94 -13.52 -10.23 -17.06
C VAL A 94 -13.54 -9.80 -18.52
N ASP A 95 -13.66 -8.51 -18.80
CA ASP A 95 -13.80 -7.95 -20.15
C ASP A 95 -12.49 -7.85 -20.94
N THR A 96 -11.37 -7.50 -20.29
CA THR A 96 -10.09 -7.26 -20.96
C THR A 96 -8.96 -8.20 -20.56
N ASP A 97 -9.17 -9.05 -19.55
CA ASP A 97 -8.11 -9.87 -18.93
C ASP A 97 -6.94 -9.10 -18.31
N GLN A 98 -7.06 -7.78 -18.21
CA GLN A 98 -6.03 -6.94 -17.61
C GLN A 98 -5.91 -7.24 -16.11
N LEU A 99 -4.67 -7.40 -15.65
CA LEU A 99 -4.34 -7.54 -14.23
C LEU A 99 -4.57 -6.21 -13.49
N VAL A 100 -5.41 -6.27 -12.45
CA VAL A 100 -5.82 -5.10 -11.65
C VAL A 100 -5.62 -5.29 -10.16
N GLY A 101 -5.27 -6.50 -9.71
CA GLY A 101 -4.93 -6.77 -8.32
C GLY A 101 -3.96 -7.94 -8.19
N ILE A 102 -3.07 -7.88 -7.20
CA ILE A 102 -2.30 -9.02 -6.69
C ILE A 102 -2.35 -8.97 -5.16
N ALA A 103 -2.68 -10.10 -4.55
CA ALA A 103 -2.46 -10.33 -3.13
C ALA A 103 -1.29 -11.32 -2.97
N PRO A 104 -0.06 -10.84 -2.68
CA PRO A 104 1.08 -11.69 -2.42
C PRO A 104 1.04 -12.15 -0.97
N LEU A 105 0.50 -13.34 -0.74
CA LEU A 105 0.30 -13.88 0.60
C LEU A 105 1.13 -15.15 0.81
N TYR A 106 1.35 -15.50 2.06
CA TYR A 106 1.83 -16.82 2.44
C TYR A 106 1.22 -17.25 3.77
N CYS A 107 1.07 -18.56 3.96
CA CYS A 107 0.49 -19.15 5.15
C CYS A 107 1.59 -19.76 6.01
N VAL A 108 1.63 -19.38 7.28
CA VAL A 108 2.53 -19.96 8.28
C VAL A 108 1.76 -20.58 9.43
N GLU A 109 2.28 -21.68 9.93
CA GLU A 109 1.80 -22.32 11.15
C GLU A 109 2.71 -21.95 12.31
N SER A 110 2.11 -21.49 13.40
CA SER A 110 2.80 -21.24 14.67
C SER A 110 2.09 -22.00 15.77
N GLU A 111 2.84 -22.68 16.62
CA GLU A 111 2.33 -23.34 17.82
C GLU A 111 2.50 -22.42 19.04
N ASP A 112 1.43 -22.22 19.81
CA ASP A 112 1.52 -21.46 21.06
C ASP A 112 2.01 -22.33 22.25
N ASP A 113 2.25 -21.70 23.40
CA ASP A 113 2.72 -22.39 24.61
C ASP A 113 1.77 -23.50 25.12
N THR A 114 0.53 -23.55 24.60
CA THR A 114 -0.48 -24.57 24.94
C THR A 114 -0.50 -25.75 23.97
N GLY A 115 0.31 -25.71 22.91
CA GLY A 115 0.33 -26.69 21.83
C GLY A 115 -0.76 -26.47 20.76
N THR A 116 -1.41 -25.31 20.77
CA THR A 116 -2.44 -24.99 19.76
C THR A 116 -1.76 -24.43 18.52
N VAL A 117 -1.92 -25.13 17.39
CA VAL A 117 -1.44 -24.66 16.08
C VAL A 117 -2.39 -23.59 15.55
N LYS A 118 -1.80 -22.47 15.13
CA LYS A 118 -2.49 -21.33 14.53
C LYS A 118 -1.93 -21.05 13.15
N ARG A 119 -2.80 -20.99 12.15
CA ARG A 119 -2.48 -20.67 10.76
C ARG A 119 -2.70 -19.19 10.49
N THR A 120 -1.64 -18.50 10.11
CA THR A 120 -1.67 -17.07 9.79
C THR A 120 -1.35 -16.87 8.32
N LEU A 121 -2.29 -16.25 7.60
CA LEU A 121 -2.08 -15.80 6.23
C LEU A 121 -1.60 -14.35 6.27
N THR A 122 -0.43 -14.06 5.72
CA THR A 122 0.22 -12.75 5.81
C THR A 122 0.86 -12.31 4.50
N LEU A 123 1.21 -11.02 4.39
CA LEU A 123 1.84 -10.45 3.20
C LEU A 123 3.28 -10.94 3.04
N VAL A 124 3.68 -11.33 1.83
CA VAL A 124 5.10 -11.52 1.51
C VAL A 124 5.85 -10.22 1.84
N GLY A 125 6.93 -10.33 2.63
CA GLY A 125 7.67 -9.19 3.16
C GLY A 125 7.30 -8.78 4.58
N CYS A 126 6.22 -9.31 5.17
CA CYS A 126 5.68 -8.82 6.45
C CYS A 126 6.67 -8.98 7.61
N ILE A 127 7.48 -10.04 7.60
CA ILE A 127 8.50 -10.26 8.63
C ILE A 127 9.82 -9.67 8.15
N GLU A 128 10.32 -8.69 8.91
CA GLU A 128 11.65 -8.10 8.78
C GLU A 128 11.95 -7.43 7.41
N VAL A 129 12.77 -6.37 7.44
CA VAL A 129 13.39 -5.73 6.25
C VAL A 129 12.46 -4.93 5.32
N SER A 130 11.14 -5.10 5.35
CA SER A 130 10.20 -4.34 4.49
C SER A 130 9.35 -3.35 5.27
N ASP A 131 9.49 -2.05 5.00
CA ASP A 131 8.78 -1.00 5.77
C ASP A 131 7.37 -0.66 5.22
N TYR A 132 7.17 -0.80 3.91
CA TYR A 132 5.95 -0.36 3.22
C TYR A 132 5.43 -1.43 2.26
N LEU A 133 4.53 -2.27 2.78
CA LEU A 133 3.82 -3.32 2.05
C LEU A 133 2.37 -2.94 1.77
N ASP A 134 1.74 -3.69 0.87
CA ASP A 134 0.30 -3.62 0.63
C ASP A 134 -0.11 -4.75 -0.32
N LEU A 135 -1.41 -4.85 -0.56
CA LEU A 135 -1.95 -5.49 -1.76
C LEU A 135 -1.66 -4.59 -2.96
N LEU A 136 -1.20 -5.16 -4.07
CA LEU A 136 -0.98 -4.39 -5.30
C LEU A 136 -2.32 -4.24 -6.00
N ILE A 137 -2.97 -3.07 -5.88
CA ILE A 137 -4.28 -2.84 -6.49
C ILE A 137 -4.24 -1.60 -7.36
N ALA A 138 -4.68 -1.74 -8.61
CA ALA A 138 -4.82 -0.62 -9.52
C ALA A 138 -5.85 0.38 -8.97
N ARG A 139 -5.53 1.68 -9.11
CA ARG A 139 -6.47 2.76 -8.77
C ARG A 139 -7.85 2.52 -9.39
N ASP A 140 -8.88 2.80 -8.60
CA ASP A 140 -10.30 2.63 -8.94
C ASP A 140 -10.80 1.17 -8.99
N TRP A 141 -9.95 0.19 -8.69
CA TRP A 141 -10.30 -1.24 -8.60
C TRP A 141 -10.29 -1.80 -7.17
N GLU A 142 -9.91 -1.00 -6.18
CA GLU A 142 -9.72 -1.40 -4.78
C GLU A 142 -10.96 -2.09 -4.21
N ASP A 143 -12.11 -1.46 -4.39
CA ASP A 143 -13.39 -1.96 -3.88
C ASP A 143 -13.81 -3.31 -4.47
N ALA A 144 -13.49 -3.56 -5.74
CA ALA A 144 -13.81 -4.81 -6.41
C ALA A 144 -12.83 -5.92 -5.99
N VAL A 145 -11.53 -5.59 -5.93
CA VAL A 145 -10.48 -6.52 -5.51
C VAL A 145 -10.63 -6.92 -4.06
N TYR A 146 -10.89 -5.98 -3.14
CA TYR A 146 -11.11 -6.29 -1.72
C TYR A 146 -12.29 -7.22 -1.49
N ARG A 147 -13.40 -7.04 -2.21
CA ARG A 147 -14.55 -7.95 -2.13
C ARG A 147 -14.20 -9.32 -2.69
N SER A 148 -13.55 -9.39 -3.85
CA SER A 148 -13.14 -10.67 -4.43
C SER A 148 -12.11 -11.39 -3.55
N LEU A 149 -11.22 -10.67 -2.87
CA LEU A 149 -10.28 -11.22 -1.91
C LEU A 149 -11.03 -11.78 -0.69
N TRP A 150 -11.99 -11.03 -0.17
CA TRP A 150 -12.83 -11.48 0.94
C TRP A 150 -13.63 -12.74 0.59
N GLU A 151 -14.22 -12.78 -0.61
CA GLU A 151 -14.92 -13.95 -1.14
C GLU A 151 -13.96 -15.16 -1.27
N TRP A 152 -12.75 -14.95 -1.77
CA TRP A 152 -11.74 -16.01 -1.86
C TRP A 152 -11.32 -16.54 -0.49
N LEU A 153 -11.04 -15.66 0.48
CA LEU A 153 -10.66 -16.04 1.85
C LEU A 153 -11.72 -16.91 2.53
N ASN A 154 -13.00 -16.71 2.20
CA ASN A 154 -14.11 -17.50 2.73
C ASN A 154 -14.49 -18.69 1.83
N GLY A 155 -13.82 -18.84 0.69
CA GLY A 155 -14.08 -19.87 -0.31
C GLY A 155 -13.25 -21.13 -0.09
N ALA A 156 -13.68 -22.23 -0.71
CA ALA A 156 -13.01 -23.54 -0.61
C ALA A 156 -11.62 -23.59 -1.26
N SER A 157 -11.24 -22.58 -2.04
CA SER A 157 -9.94 -22.48 -2.71
C SER A 157 -8.88 -21.72 -1.91
N ALA A 158 -9.24 -21.13 -0.77
CA ALA A 158 -8.25 -20.58 0.16
C ALA A 158 -7.68 -21.70 1.04
N PRO A 159 -6.42 -21.57 1.52
CA PRO A 159 -5.92 -22.43 2.58
C PRO A 159 -6.81 -22.28 3.81
N ALA A 160 -6.82 -23.28 4.68
CA ALA A 160 -7.44 -23.09 5.97
C ALA A 160 -6.60 -22.09 6.79
N TRP A 161 -7.24 -21.06 7.33
CA TRP A 161 -6.58 -19.98 8.08
C TRP A 161 -7.37 -19.65 9.34
N ASP A 162 -6.66 -19.17 10.36
CA ASP A 162 -7.24 -18.72 11.63
C ASP A 162 -7.10 -17.19 11.79
N VAL A 163 -6.04 -16.61 11.21
CA VAL A 163 -5.80 -15.16 11.17
C VAL A 163 -5.32 -14.72 9.79
N VAL A 164 -5.80 -13.56 9.34
CA VAL A 164 -5.18 -12.80 8.26
C VAL A 164 -4.47 -11.60 8.89
N ASP A 165 -3.15 -11.53 8.74
CA ASP A 165 -2.31 -10.47 9.30
C ASP A 165 -1.65 -9.65 8.19
N LEU A 166 -2.07 -8.40 8.04
CA LEU A 166 -1.58 -7.49 7.01
C LEU A 166 -0.82 -6.35 7.69
N CYS A 167 0.49 -6.53 7.87
CA CYS A 167 1.38 -5.57 8.56
C CYS A 167 2.05 -4.59 7.59
N ASN A 168 2.79 -3.61 8.14
CA ASN A 168 3.61 -2.65 7.37
C ASN A 168 2.83 -1.87 6.30
N LEU A 169 1.53 -1.63 6.53
CA LEU A 169 0.68 -0.89 5.62
C LEU A 169 0.95 0.63 5.73
N PRO A 170 1.28 1.34 4.63
CA PRO A 170 1.46 2.79 4.64
C PRO A 170 0.23 3.54 5.14
N GLU A 171 0.42 4.73 5.72
CA GLU A 171 -0.70 5.55 6.22
C GLU A 171 -1.76 5.83 5.14
N GLN A 172 -1.37 5.96 3.87
CA GLN A 172 -2.33 6.22 2.77
C GLN A 172 -2.97 4.96 2.18
N SER A 173 -2.63 3.76 2.70
CA SER A 173 -3.20 2.48 2.27
C SER A 173 -4.72 2.45 2.49
N LEU A 174 -5.44 1.96 1.49
CA LEU A 174 -6.86 1.67 1.62
C LEU A 174 -7.12 0.29 2.22
N THR A 175 -6.10 -0.55 2.40
CA THR A 175 -6.27 -1.92 2.88
C THR A 175 -6.75 -1.92 4.33
N TYR A 176 -6.04 -1.27 5.26
CA TYR A 176 -6.50 -1.22 6.66
C TYR A 176 -7.77 -0.37 6.87
N ARG A 177 -8.18 0.44 5.90
CA ARG A 177 -9.42 1.25 5.98
C ARG A 177 -10.59 0.53 5.33
N ARG A 178 -10.51 0.34 4.02
CA ARG A 178 -11.63 -0.10 3.18
C ARG A 178 -11.80 -1.61 3.17
N PHE A 179 -10.72 -2.38 3.14
CA PHE A 179 -10.84 -3.85 3.27
C PHE A 179 -11.37 -4.22 4.66
N ALA A 180 -10.91 -3.53 5.71
CA ALA A 180 -11.45 -3.69 7.06
C ALA A 180 -12.97 -3.45 7.15
N GLU A 181 -13.48 -2.38 6.54
CA GLU A 181 -14.93 -2.12 6.43
C GLU A 181 -15.69 -3.24 5.72
N ILE A 182 -15.12 -3.78 4.63
CA ILE A 182 -15.71 -4.88 3.87
C ILE A 182 -15.78 -6.16 4.72
N CYS A 183 -14.69 -6.51 5.42
CA CYS A 183 -14.64 -7.67 6.30
C CYS A 183 -15.64 -7.54 7.47
N GLN A 184 -15.79 -6.34 8.05
CA GLN A 184 -16.76 -6.07 9.11
C GLN A 184 -18.21 -6.17 8.64
N ALA A 185 -18.49 -5.77 7.40
CA ALA A 185 -19.83 -5.87 6.83
C ALA A 185 -20.25 -7.31 6.51
N GLY A 186 -19.29 -8.23 6.36
CA GLY A 186 -19.53 -9.63 6.03
C GLY A 186 -19.99 -9.85 4.57
N ILE A 187 -20.34 -11.10 4.24
CA ILE A 187 -20.80 -11.47 2.89
C ILE A 187 -22.31 -11.19 2.76
N PRO A 188 -22.77 -10.35 1.80
CA PRO A 188 -24.19 -10.08 1.60
C PRO A 188 -24.94 -11.33 1.13
N GLY A 189 -25.93 -11.78 1.89
CA GLY A 189 -26.83 -12.89 1.51
C GLY A 189 -26.66 -14.17 2.33
N GLU A 190 -25.58 -14.31 3.09
CA GLU A 190 -25.34 -15.44 4.00
C GLU A 190 -25.92 -15.17 5.41
N ARG A 191 -27.18 -14.74 5.49
CA ARG A 191 -27.77 -14.32 6.77
C ARG A 191 -28.08 -15.46 7.76
N GLU A 192 -27.87 -16.73 7.44
CA GLU A 192 -28.44 -17.80 8.27
C GLU A 192 -27.71 -19.15 8.36
N ALA A 193 -26.59 -19.42 7.66
CA ALA A 193 -26.04 -20.79 7.62
C ALA A 193 -24.62 -20.98 8.21
N THR A 194 -23.77 -19.96 8.28
CA THR A 194 -22.41 -20.11 8.82
C THR A 194 -22.10 -18.94 9.75
N SER A 195 -22.25 -19.14 11.05
CA SER A 195 -22.12 -18.11 12.10
C SER A 195 -20.66 -17.72 12.38
N THR A 196 -19.80 -17.64 11.37
CA THR A 196 -18.41 -17.24 11.56
C THR A 196 -18.35 -15.72 11.59
N THR A 197 -18.43 -15.14 12.80
CA THR A 197 -18.23 -13.71 13.00
C THR A 197 -16.73 -13.44 13.10
N PHE A 198 -16.16 -12.74 12.13
CA PHE A 198 -14.76 -12.35 12.16
C PHE A 198 -14.55 -11.11 13.02
N ARG A 199 -13.46 -11.09 13.78
CA ARG A 199 -13.01 -9.90 14.49
C ARG A 199 -11.99 -9.18 13.64
N VAL A 200 -12.27 -7.92 13.30
CA VAL A 200 -11.34 -7.04 12.58
C VAL A 200 -10.73 -6.04 13.56
N SER A 201 -9.41 -5.95 13.59
CA SER A 201 -8.69 -4.96 14.39
C SER A 201 -7.64 -4.25 13.54
N VAL A 202 -7.61 -2.93 13.65
CA VAL A 202 -6.58 -2.08 13.03
C VAL A 202 -5.79 -1.44 14.16
N LYS A 203 -4.46 -1.52 14.08
CA LYS A 203 -3.55 -0.93 15.07
C LYS A 203 -2.45 -0.17 14.33
N GLN A 204 -2.02 0.93 14.92
CA GLN A 204 -0.83 1.62 14.45
C GLN A 204 0.40 0.82 14.91
N GLU A 205 1.26 0.46 13.97
CA GLU A 205 2.47 -0.33 14.20
C GLU A 205 3.66 0.57 14.57
N ASP A 206 3.97 1.56 13.73
CA ASP A 206 5.07 2.52 13.97
C ASP A 206 4.79 3.92 13.37
N VAL A 207 5.74 4.85 13.50
CA VAL A 207 5.75 6.19 12.89
C VAL A 207 7.07 6.42 12.15
N ALA A 208 6.99 6.67 10.85
CA ALA A 208 8.12 7.09 10.03
C ALA A 208 8.07 8.60 9.74
N PRO A 209 9.12 9.38 10.05
CA PRO A 209 9.20 10.78 9.65
C PRO A 209 9.26 10.91 8.13
N LEU A 210 8.29 11.62 7.54
CA LEU A 210 8.25 11.94 6.12
C LEU A 210 8.38 13.45 5.92
N PHE A 211 9.28 13.87 5.05
CA PHE A 211 9.47 15.26 4.67
C PHE A 211 9.64 15.39 3.17
N GLU A 212 8.97 16.38 2.58
CA GLU A 212 9.08 16.66 1.15
C GLU A 212 10.36 17.41 0.86
N LEU A 213 11.24 16.78 0.08
CA LEU A 213 12.48 17.40 -0.37
C LEU A 213 12.24 18.24 -1.63
N PRO A 214 12.71 19.50 -1.67
CA PRO A 214 12.72 20.26 -2.90
C PRO A 214 13.75 19.68 -3.86
N LEU A 215 13.53 19.90 -5.16
CA LEU A 215 14.40 19.36 -6.22
C LEU A 215 15.87 19.79 -6.11
N HIS A 216 16.13 20.94 -5.48
CA HIS A 216 17.47 21.52 -5.40
C HIS A 216 17.97 21.59 -3.96
N TYR A 217 19.19 21.09 -3.74
CA TYR A 217 19.88 21.14 -2.45
C TYR A 217 19.98 22.56 -1.87
N ALA A 218 20.21 23.57 -2.73
CA ALA A 218 20.27 24.96 -2.30
C ALA A 218 18.94 25.45 -1.70
N THR A 219 17.81 25.04 -2.29
CA THR A 219 16.46 25.36 -1.82
C THR A 219 16.18 24.66 -0.49
N TYR A 220 16.49 23.37 -0.38
CA TYR A 220 16.40 22.62 0.89
C TYR A 220 17.13 23.34 2.02
N LEU A 221 18.41 23.67 1.77
CA LEU A 221 19.27 24.26 2.79
C LEU A 221 18.82 25.67 3.20
N GLN A 222 18.27 26.44 2.27
CA GLN A 222 17.85 27.82 2.53
C GLN A 222 16.48 27.88 3.23
N ASP A 223 15.52 27.08 2.77
CA ASP A 223 14.10 27.25 3.09
C ASP A 223 13.63 26.29 4.19
N GLN A 224 14.19 25.08 4.27
CA GLN A 224 13.74 24.04 5.20
C GLN A 224 14.71 23.82 6.38
N VAL A 225 15.94 24.33 6.31
CA VAL A 225 16.94 24.19 7.38
C VAL A 225 17.06 25.48 8.19
N GLU A 226 16.99 25.37 9.50
CA GLU A 226 17.15 26.51 10.41
C GLU A 226 18.47 27.26 10.18
N LYS A 227 18.46 28.59 10.37
CA LYS A 227 19.61 29.46 10.12
C LYS A 227 20.88 28.96 10.82
N LYS A 228 20.80 28.52 12.08
CA LYS A 228 21.95 28.01 12.82
C LYS A 228 22.51 26.72 12.19
N GLN A 229 21.63 25.76 11.90
CA GLN A 229 22.01 24.48 11.29
C GLN A 229 22.59 24.66 9.88
N ARG A 230 22.01 25.54 9.06
CA ARG A 230 22.56 25.88 7.74
C ARG A 230 23.99 26.42 7.82
N HIS A 231 24.29 27.32 8.76
CA HIS A 231 25.65 27.84 8.93
C HIS A 231 26.61 26.73 9.35
N GLU A 232 26.17 25.83 10.23
CA GLU A 232 26.99 24.72 10.71
C GLU A 232 27.28 23.69 9.61
N ILE A 233 26.27 23.31 8.80
CA ILE A 233 26.44 22.44 7.62
C ILE A 233 27.48 23.04 6.66
N ARG A 234 27.30 24.31 6.27
CA ARG A 234 28.24 25.01 5.37
C ARG A 234 29.65 25.12 5.95
N ARG A 235 29.78 25.32 7.27
CA ARG A 235 31.06 25.38 7.97
C ARG A 235 31.77 24.02 7.93
N LYS A 236 31.06 22.94 8.22
CA LYS A 236 31.59 21.57 8.19
C LYS A 236 32.00 21.15 6.78
N GLN A 237 31.15 21.43 5.79
CA GLN A 237 31.45 21.14 4.39
C GLN A 237 32.75 21.82 3.92
N ARG A 238 32.88 23.15 4.11
CA ARG A 238 34.10 23.90 3.75
C ARG A 238 35.35 23.43 4.50
N ARG A 239 35.18 22.94 5.74
CA ARG A 239 36.30 22.39 6.50
C ARG A 239 36.77 21.08 5.87
N ALA A 240 35.83 20.20 5.55
CA ALA A 240 36.09 18.91 4.98
C ALA A 240 36.77 19.04 3.59
N GLU A 241 36.23 19.90 2.72
CA GLU A 241 36.79 20.20 1.38
C GLU A 241 38.18 20.86 1.41
N ARG A 242 38.58 21.48 2.54
CA ARG A 242 39.93 22.03 2.71
C ARG A 242 40.94 20.97 3.12
N GLU A 243 40.50 19.94 3.83
CA GLU A 243 41.35 18.91 4.44
C GLU A 243 41.53 17.69 3.50
N ALA A 244 40.55 17.40 2.64
CA ALA A 244 40.60 16.30 1.68
C ALA A 244 39.75 16.57 0.44
N GLU A 245 40.01 15.81 -0.63
CA GLU A 245 39.07 15.69 -1.74
C GLU A 245 37.88 14.83 -1.28
N ILE A 246 36.70 15.45 -1.23
CA ILE A 246 35.48 14.82 -0.72
C ILE A 246 34.40 14.95 -1.77
N GLY A 247 33.74 13.84 -2.05
CA GLY A 247 32.63 13.78 -2.99
C GLY A 247 31.81 12.51 -2.80
N PHE A 248 30.78 12.39 -3.64
CA PHE A 248 29.98 11.18 -3.77
C PHE A 248 30.07 10.72 -5.22
N TYR A 249 30.07 9.41 -5.44
CA TYR A 249 29.87 8.82 -6.75
C TYR A 249 28.69 7.86 -6.68
N ILE A 250 28.11 7.58 -7.84
CA ILE A 250 27.05 6.60 -7.99
C ILE A 250 27.67 5.37 -8.63
N VAL A 251 27.46 4.21 -8.01
CA VAL A 251 27.89 2.91 -8.54
C VAL A 251 27.14 2.63 -9.84
N GLY A 252 27.79 2.94 -10.95
CA GLY A 252 27.35 2.63 -12.31
C GLY A 252 27.88 1.28 -12.84
N LYS A 253 27.65 1.02 -14.13
CA LYS A 253 28.00 -0.23 -14.82
C LYS A 253 29.51 -0.47 -14.93
N GLU A 254 30.29 0.58 -14.75
CA GLU A 254 31.75 0.60 -14.75
C GLU A 254 32.36 0.11 -13.44
N HIS A 255 31.57 -0.02 -12.38
CA HIS A 255 31.99 -0.47 -11.06
C HIS A 255 31.62 -1.95 -10.81
N SER A 256 32.28 -2.57 -9.84
CA SER A 256 31.97 -3.92 -9.37
C SER A 256 31.02 -3.83 -8.18
N LEU A 257 29.73 -4.07 -8.38
CA LEU A 257 28.72 -3.91 -7.31
C LEU A 257 29.08 -4.71 -6.05
N GLU A 258 29.59 -5.93 -6.22
CA GLU A 258 30.02 -6.79 -5.10
C GLU A 258 31.13 -6.12 -4.28
N ALA A 259 32.13 -5.53 -4.94
CA ALA A 259 33.23 -4.86 -4.25
C ALA A 259 32.77 -3.58 -3.54
N GLU A 260 31.88 -2.81 -4.18
CA GLU A 260 31.32 -1.59 -3.60
C GLU A 260 30.43 -1.89 -2.38
N VAL A 261 29.71 -3.02 -2.39
CA VAL A 261 28.93 -3.51 -1.24
C VAL A 261 29.86 -3.98 -0.11
N ASP A 262 30.95 -4.69 -0.42
CA ASP A 262 31.94 -5.10 0.58
C ASP A 262 32.58 -3.89 1.28
N ASP A 263 32.94 -2.86 0.50
CA ASP A 263 33.48 -1.60 1.03
C ASP A 263 32.44 -0.87 1.89
N PHE A 264 31.18 -0.80 1.45
CA PHE A 264 30.09 -0.22 2.25
C PHE A 264 29.93 -0.93 3.61
N VAL A 265 29.92 -2.26 3.63
CA VAL A 265 29.78 -3.05 4.86
C VAL A 265 31.00 -2.86 5.76
N ALA A 266 32.22 -2.80 5.19
CA ALA A 266 33.43 -2.55 5.95
C ALA A 266 33.39 -1.17 6.62
N LEU A 267 33.00 -0.12 5.89
CA LEU A 267 32.84 1.23 6.42
C LEU A 267 31.74 1.31 7.50
N GLN A 268 30.60 0.65 7.29
CA GLN A 268 29.52 0.60 8.28
C GLN A 268 29.94 -0.08 9.59
N ARG A 269 30.79 -1.12 9.52
CA ARG A 269 31.35 -1.75 10.72
C ARG A 269 32.33 -0.82 11.44
N ALA A 270 33.17 -0.12 10.68
CA ALA A 270 34.13 0.84 11.24
C ALA A 270 33.47 2.07 11.87
N SER A 271 32.22 2.40 11.49
CA SER A 271 31.49 3.55 12.04
C SER A 271 30.76 3.28 13.35
N ARG A 272 30.77 2.04 13.87
CA ARG A 272 30.22 1.75 15.20
C ARG A 272 31.18 2.34 16.25
N GLU A 273 30.66 3.19 17.14
CA GLU A 273 31.36 3.49 18.39
C GLU A 273 31.39 2.18 19.21
N ASP A 274 32.55 1.84 19.76
CA ASP A 274 32.70 0.72 20.71
C ASP A 274 31.75 0.87 21.92
#